data_AF-A0A1I6LUG2-F1
#
_entry.id   AF-A0A1I6LUG2-F1
#
_cell.length_a   1.000
_cell.length_b   1.000
_cell.length_c   1.000
_cell.angle_alpha   90.00
_cell.angle_beta   90.00
_cell.angle_gamma   90.00
#
_symmetry.space_group_name_H-M   'P 1'
#
loop_
_entity.id
_entity.type
_entity.pdbx_description
1 polymer ?
#
loop_
_entity_poly.entity_id
_entity_poly.type
_entity_poly.pdbx_seq_one_letter_code
_entity_poly.pdbx_strand_id
1 'polypeptide(L)'
;MKSCLALVFCVAAVFSGSARQEAGLDKTGETFEGGIGSLMPAYQKRRALLTGEALPPHDVDFAVLKSQPLPPQQNPRPEGLSRTQKKRHALLGELHGHSELALLHGLLIAHLRKHTYPDGAPALFLRLWKEEEDWLLETLPTRWLISAVITFAEHGQSEADRTLAARMGMFFSLMKIYEAERCFSGLPPQKAFKVKDRNTSPLPMGMKDFSVLQGDLEAHLLAPLWRDAGQAPAIGNLVRHLLERLNTDDGTVFRRLALMRNAAEKSRKGKV
;
A
#
# COMPACT_ATOMS: atom_id res chain seq x y z
N MET A 1 21.62 2.27 21.11
CA MET A 1 20.65 1.36 20.46
C MET A 1 19.23 1.82 20.77
N LYS A 2 18.70 2.75 19.99
CA LYS A 2 17.28 3.11 19.95
C LYS A 2 16.96 3.36 18.47
N SER A 3 16.13 2.50 17.92
CA SER A 3 15.83 2.42 16.49
C SER A 3 15.14 3.68 15.99
N CYS A 4 15.71 4.26 14.95
CA CYS A 4 15.20 5.43 14.25
C CYS A 4 14.12 4.97 13.27
N LEU A 5 12.85 5.06 13.67
CA LEU A 5 11.70 4.88 12.81
C LEU A 5 11.22 6.28 12.38
N ALA A 6 11.62 6.74 11.20
CA ALA A 6 11.20 8.04 10.69
C ALA A 6 10.87 8.00 9.19
N LEU A 7 9.66 8.51 8.90
CA LEU A 7 9.03 8.78 7.61
C LEU A 7 8.40 7.61 6.83
N VAL A 8 7.29 7.11 7.38
CA VAL A 8 6.10 6.74 6.59
C VAL A 8 4.90 7.39 7.28
N PHE A 9 4.31 8.43 6.68
CA PHE A 9 3.14 9.19 7.18
C PHE A 9 3.26 9.77 8.60
N CYS A 10 3.61 11.05 8.72
CA CYS A 10 3.49 11.79 9.97
C CYS A 10 2.05 12.34 10.09
N VAL A 11 1.20 11.64 10.83
CA VAL A 11 0.18 12.26 11.70
C VAL A 11 0.67 11.95 13.12
N ALA A 12 1.50 12.84 13.66
CA ALA A 12 1.86 12.78 15.08
C ALA A 12 0.70 13.42 15.86
N ALA A 13 -0.10 12.58 16.52
CA ALA A 13 -1.03 13.04 17.54
C ALA A 13 -0.21 13.48 18.76
N VAL A 14 -0.26 14.77 19.08
CA VAL A 14 0.21 15.30 20.36
C VAL A 14 -0.85 14.93 21.40
N PHE A 15 -0.55 13.95 22.24
CA PHE A 15 -1.33 13.69 23.46
C PHE A 15 -0.78 14.56 24.58
N SER A 16 -1.45 15.68 24.85
CA SER A 16 -1.39 16.39 26.12
C SER A 16 -2.82 16.47 26.66
N GLY A 17 -3.05 15.88 27.82
CA GLY A 17 -4.40 15.66 28.37
C GLY A 17 -5.18 16.94 28.63
N SER A 18 -6.42 16.97 28.17
CA SER A 18 -7.56 17.64 28.82
C SER A 18 -8.85 17.27 28.07
N ALA A 19 -9.87 16.87 28.83
CA ALA A 19 -11.28 16.64 28.46
C ALA A 19 -11.59 15.65 27.32
N ARG A 20 -12.37 14.61 27.65
CA ARG A 20 -13.20 13.87 26.67
C ARG A 20 -14.10 14.88 25.97
N GLN A 21 -13.75 15.25 24.76
CA GLN A 21 -14.68 15.85 23.82
C GLN A 21 -15.38 14.67 23.13
N GLU A 22 -16.65 14.43 23.47
CA GLU A 22 -17.53 13.67 22.59
C GLU A 22 -17.56 14.43 21.27
N ALA A 23 -16.88 13.89 20.26
CA ALA A 23 -16.94 14.43 18.90
C ALA A 23 -18.36 14.15 18.38
N GLY A 24 -19.25 15.12 18.57
CA GLY A 24 -20.57 15.12 17.97
C GLY A 24 -20.42 15.04 16.46
N LEU A 25 -20.98 13.99 15.86
CA LEU A 25 -21.28 13.98 14.44
C LEU A 25 -22.11 15.22 14.10
N ASP A 26 -21.87 15.82 12.93
CA ASP A 26 -22.63 16.97 12.42
C ASP A 26 -24.14 16.70 12.44
N LYS A 27 -24.95 17.77 12.48
CA LYS A 27 -26.42 17.78 12.55
C LYS A 27 -27.09 16.96 11.43
N THR A 28 -26.38 16.67 10.34
CA THR A 28 -26.85 15.88 9.20
C THR A 28 -26.75 14.36 9.43
N GLY A 29 -25.94 13.90 10.39
CA GLY A 29 -25.65 12.48 10.61
C GLY A 29 -24.76 11.84 9.53
N GLU A 30 -24.21 12.63 8.60
CA GLU A 30 -23.31 12.13 7.56
C GLU A 30 -21.90 11.85 8.09
N THR A 31 -21.24 10.80 7.57
CA THR A 31 -19.83 10.51 7.87
C THR A 31 -18.87 11.50 7.21
N PHE A 32 -19.22 11.98 6.00
CA PHE A 32 -18.46 12.99 5.26
C PHE A 32 -19.35 14.20 5.07
N GLU A 33 -19.04 15.30 5.75
CA GLU A 33 -19.77 16.55 5.61
C GLU A 33 -19.79 16.99 4.14
N GLY A 34 -20.98 17.18 3.55
CA GLY A 34 -21.16 17.49 2.13
C GLY A 34 -21.07 16.28 1.20
N GLY A 35 -21.24 15.07 1.72
CA GLY A 35 -21.19 13.81 0.98
C GLY A 35 -19.81 13.41 0.47
N ILE A 36 -19.72 12.28 -0.24
CA ILE A 36 -18.45 11.72 -0.76
C ILE A 36 -17.68 12.72 -1.65
N GLY A 37 -18.41 13.58 -2.37
CA GLY A 37 -17.81 14.62 -3.22
C GLY A 37 -16.90 15.59 -2.47
N SER A 38 -17.12 15.78 -1.16
CA SER A 38 -16.28 16.66 -0.32
C SER A 38 -14.85 16.14 -0.12
N LEU A 39 -14.58 14.88 -0.49
CA LEU A 39 -13.24 14.30 -0.44
C LEU A 39 -12.33 14.72 -1.61
N MET A 40 -12.91 15.30 -2.68
CA MET A 40 -12.16 15.65 -3.90
C MET A 40 -11.00 16.62 -3.66
N PRO A 41 -11.13 17.71 -2.87
CA PRO A 41 -10.01 18.60 -2.58
C PRO A 41 -8.86 17.88 -1.88
N ALA A 42 -9.16 16.99 -0.91
CA ALA A 42 -8.13 16.21 -0.21
C ALA A 42 -7.44 15.21 -1.14
N TYR A 43 -8.21 14.59 -2.06
CA TYR A 43 -7.70 13.72 -3.11
C TYR A 43 -6.73 14.46 -4.04
N GLN A 44 -7.11 15.65 -4.52
CA GLN A 44 -6.31 16.47 -5.43
C GLN A 44 -5.05 17.07 -4.77
N LYS A 45 -5.14 17.50 -3.50
CA LYS A 45 -4.04 18.17 -2.76
C LYS A 45 -2.72 17.39 -2.80
N ARG A 46 -2.78 16.05 -2.79
CA ARG A 46 -1.58 15.20 -2.79
C ARG A 46 -1.01 14.90 -4.18
N ARG A 47 -1.67 15.35 -5.25
CA ARG A 47 -1.32 15.09 -6.65
C ARG A 47 -0.67 16.30 -7.37
N ALA A 48 -0.24 17.32 -6.62
CA ALA A 48 0.48 18.46 -7.18
C ALA A 48 1.88 18.08 -7.73
N LEU A 49 2.31 18.77 -8.80
CA LEU A 49 3.60 18.60 -9.47
C LEU A 49 4.79 18.67 -8.50
N LEU A 50 5.76 17.78 -8.73
CA LEU A 50 7.09 17.84 -8.12
C LEU A 50 8.00 18.71 -8.99
N THR A 51 8.35 19.89 -8.47
CA THR A 51 9.28 20.83 -9.10
C THR A 51 10.72 20.56 -8.65
N GLY A 52 11.67 20.74 -9.54
CA GLY A 52 13.10 20.58 -9.27
C GLY A 52 13.83 19.92 -10.43
N GLU A 53 14.90 19.20 -10.09
CA GLU A 53 15.72 18.43 -11.03
C GLU A 53 14.89 17.46 -11.87
N ALA A 54 15.30 17.29 -13.12
CA ALA A 54 14.67 16.36 -14.06
C ALA A 54 14.99 14.91 -13.68
N LEU A 55 14.09 14.01 -14.09
CA LEU A 55 14.40 12.58 -14.07
C LEU A 55 15.52 12.27 -15.08
N PRO A 56 16.29 11.19 -14.87
CA PRO A 56 17.26 10.72 -15.87
C PRO A 56 16.62 10.52 -17.25
N PRO A 57 17.41 10.60 -18.33
CA PRO A 57 16.92 10.37 -19.67
C PRO A 57 16.45 8.93 -19.86
N HIS A 58 15.66 8.69 -20.90
CA HIS A 58 15.03 7.39 -21.16
C HIS A 58 16.05 6.26 -21.38
N ASP A 59 17.23 6.57 -21.91
CA ASP A 59 18.32 5.65 -22.24
C ASP A 59 19.32 5.42 -21.10
N VAL A 60 19.02 5.89 -19.88
CA VAL A 60 19.87 5.65 -18.70
C VAL A 60 20.21 4.17 -18.55
N ASP A 61 21.47 3.88 -18.21
CA ASP A 61 21.97 2.53 -18.01
C ASP A 61 21.58 2.00 -16.62
N PHE A 62 20.64 1.05 -16.58
CA PHE A 62 20.20 0.42 -15.34
C PHE A 62 21.27 -0.44 -14.69
N ALA A 63 22.21 -1.01 -15.43
CA ALA A 63 23.31 -1.79 -14.86
C ALA A 63 24.23 -0.89 -14.01
N VAL A 64 24.52 0.33 -14.50
CA VAL A 64 25.26 1.33 -13.73
C VAL A 64 24.50 1.70 -12.45
N LEU A 65 23.20 2.00 -12.54
CA LEU A 65 22.39 2.36 -11.38
C LEU A 65 22.24 1.22 -10.35
N LYS A 66 22.20 -0.04 -10.80
CA LYS A 66 22.20 -1.22 -9.91
C LYS A 66 23.47 -1.29 -9.07
N SER A 67 24.62 -0.96 -9.67
CA SER A 67 25.94 -1.04 -9.05
C SER A 67 26.23 0.08 -8.05
N GLN A 68 25.43 1.16 -8.05
CA GLN A 68 25.66 2.35 -7.23
C GLN A 68 24.83 2.29 -5.96
N PRO A 69 25.44 2.10 -4.77
CA PRO A 69 24.70 2.11 -3.51
C PRO A 69 24.20 3.52 -3.17
N LEU A 70 23.04 3.61 -2.52
CA LEU A 70 22.50 4.89 -2.07
C LEU A 70 23.32 5.48 -0.92
N PRO A 71 23.57 6.81 -0.93
CA PRO A 71 24.15 7.47 0.21
C PRO A 71 23.17 7.45 1.40
N PRO A 72 23.66 7.48 2.65
CA PRO A 72 22.80 7.56 3.81
C PRO A 72 21.99 8.86 3.81
N GLN A 73 20.77 8.81 4.34
CA GLN A 73 19.96 10.00 4.54
C GLN A 73 20.60 10.94 5.58
N GLN A 74 20.83 12.20 5.20
CA GLN A 74 21.34 13.22 6.10
C GLN A 74 20.23 13.73 7.02
N ASN A 75 20.47 13.76 8.33
CA ASN A 75 19.53 14.27 9.33
C ASN A 75 20.24 15.33 10.21
N PRO A 76 19.70 16.56 10.35
CA PRO A 76 18.41 17.03 9.81
C PRO A 76 18.41 17.17 8.28
N ARG A 77 17.22 17.18 7.67
CA ARG A 77 17.06 17.40 6.23
C ARG A 77 17.63 18.77 5.84
N PRO A 78 18.46 18.88 4.79
CA PRO A 78 18.96 20.17 4.31
C PRO A 78 17.84 21.17 3.98
N GLU A 79 18.13 22.45 4.21
CA GLU A 79 17.24 23.57 3.85
C GLU A 79 17.32 23.90 2.35
N GLY A 80 16.39 24.72 1.85
CA GLY A 80 16.41 25.20 0.45
C GLY A 80 16.06 24.17 -0.64
N LEU A 81 15.82 22.91 -0.28
CA LEU A 81 15.54 21.85 -1.25
C LEU A 81 14.26 22.08 -2.07
N SER A 82 14.35 21.84 -3.38
CA SER A 82 13.21 21.72 -4.29
C SER A 82 12.27 20.56 -3.89
N ARG A 83 11.08 20.47 -4.50
CA ARG A 83 10.14 19.39 -4.17
C ARG A 83 10.69 18.01 -4.56
N THR A 84 11.36 17.91 -5.71
CA THR A 84 12.04 16.69 -6.15
C THR A 84 13.15 16.30 -5.18
N GLN A 85 14.00 17.26 -4.76
CA GLN A 85 15.08 16.97 -3.79
C GLN A 85 14.55 16.60 -2.41
N LYS A 86 13.45 17.23 -1.94
CA LYS A 86 12.76 16.82 -0.71
C LYS A 86 12.25 15.39 -0.81
N LYS A 87 11.73 15.00 -1.97
CA LYS A 87 11.30 13.62 -2.20
C LYS A 87 12.48 12.66 -2.25
N ARG A 88 13.55 12.99 -2.99
CA ARG A 88 14.81 12.23 -3.02
C ARG A 88 15.34 12.00 -1.60
N HIS A 89 15.43 13.06 -0.79
CA HIS A 89 15.87 12.97 0.60
C HIS A 89 15.03 12.01 1.44
N ALA A 90 13.70 12.06 1.34
CA ALA A 90 12.82 11.11 2.02
C ALA A 90 13.05 9.67 1.54
N LEU A 91 13.26 9.49 0.23
CA LEU A 91 13.53 8.18 -0.38
C LEU A 91 14.84 7.56 0.13
N LEU A 92 15.88 8.35 0.40
CA LEU A 92 17.15 7.82 0.95
C LEU A 92 16.96 7.12 2.30
N GLY A 93 16.04 7.60 3.14
CA GLY A 93 15.71 6.91 4.41
C GLY A 93 14.83 5.69 4.16
N GLU A 94 13.83 5.84 3.30
CA GLU A 94 12.85 4.83 2.93
C GLU A 94 13.43 3.63 2.14
N LEU A 95 14.60 3.81 1.50
CA LEU A 95 15.32 2.85 0.66
C LEU A 95 16.76 2.66 1.15
N HIS A 96 17.02 2.87 2.45
CA HIS A 96 18.34 2.63 3.02
C HIS A 96 18.85 1.22 2.70
N GLY A 97 20.10 1.11 2.26
CA GLY A 97 20.72 -0.16 1.87
C GLY A 97 20.43 -0.64 0.45
N HIS A 98 19.63 0.10 -0.34
CA HIS A 98 19.39 -0.20 -1.76
C HIS A 98 20.29 0.64 -2.68
N SER A 99 20.15 0.43 -4.00
CA SER A 99 20.92 1.11 -5.05
C SER A 99 20.19 2.33 -5.65
N GLU A 100 20.90 3.13 -6.45
CA GLU A 100 20.35 4.25 -7.21
C GLU A 100 19.22 3.80 -8.16
N LEU A 101 19.20 2.54 -8.62
CA LEU A 101 18.07 2.01 -9.40
C LEU A 101 16.77 1.96 -8.57
N ALA A 102 16.84 1.56 -7.30
CA ALA A 102 15.69 1.58 -6.41
C ALA A 102 15.20 3.01 -6.13
N LEU A 103 16.12 3.98 -6.05
CA LEU A 103 15.76 5.39 -5.93
C LEU A 103 15.08 5.91 -7.19
N LEU A 104 15.60 5.59 -8.39
CA LEU A 104 14.96 5.93 -9.66
C LEU A 104 13.52 5.39 -9.69
N HIS A 105 13.32 4.12 -9.34
CA HIS A 105 12.00 3.52 -9.21
C HIS A 105 11.08 4.33 -8.27
N GLY A 106 11.57 4.68 -7.07
CA GLY A 106 10.82 5.48 -6.10
C GLY A 106 10.48 6.89 -6.58
N LEU A 107 11.38 7.52 -7.34
CA LEU A 107 11.17 8.84 -7.95
C LEU A 107 10.15 8.78 -9.09
N LEU A 108 10.25 7.78 -9.98
CA LEU A 108 9.28 7.56 -11.06
C LEU A 108 7.86 7.43 -10.49
N ILE A 109 7.66 6.58 -9.49
CA ILE A 109 6.36 6.45 -8.79
C ILE A 109 5.92 7.80 -8.20
N ALA A 110 6.84 8.55 -7.59
CA ALA A 110 6.49 9.82 -6.96
C ALA A 110 6.01 10.88 -7.97
N HIS A 111 6.59 10.88 -9.19
CA HIS A 111 6.16 11.74 -10.29
C HIS A 111 4.86 11.23 -10.94
N LEU A 112 4.79 9.94 -11.27
CA LEU A 112 3.67 9.36 -12.03
C LEU A 112 2.34 9.35 -11.27
N ARG A 113 2.36 9.53 -9.95
CA ARG A 113 1.17 9.68 -9.11
C ARG A 113 0.71 11.13 -8.94
N LYS A 114 1.28 12.07 -9.71
CA LYS A 114 0.85 13.48 -9.78
C LYS A 114 -0.05 13.70 -10.99
N HIS A 115 -0.71 14.85 -11.05
CA HIS A 115 -1.49 15.27 -12.23
C HIS A 115 -0.60 15.66 -13.40
N THR A 116 0.61 16.09 -13.13
CA THR A 116 1.60 16.48 -14.13
C THR A 116 2.93 15.83 -13.76
N TYR A 117 3.59 15.27 -14.75
CA TYR A 117 4.86 14.56 -14.64
C TYR A 117 5.70 14.81 -15.90
N PRO A 118 7.03 14.60 -15.86
CA PRO A 118 7.88 14.72 -17.04
C PRO A 118 7.45 13.76 -18.15
N ASP A 119 7.45 14.21 -19.40
CA ASP A 119 6.93 13.46 -20.57
C ASP A 119 7.57 12.08 -20.74
N GLY A 120 8.87 11.95 -20.45
CA GLY A 120 9.60 10.68 -20.53
C GLY A 120 9.37 9.72 -19.35
N ALA A 121 8.73 10.17 -18.26
CA ALA A 121 8.60 9.37 -17.04
C ALA A 121 7.78 8.09 -17.22
N PRO A 122 6.62 8.09 -17.92
CA PRO A 122 5.85 6.86 -18.14
C PRO A 122 6.65 5.83 -18.94
N ALA A 123 7.30 6.27 -20.03
CA ALA A 123 8.12 5.39 -20.87
C ALA A 123 9.29 4.78 -20.09
N LEU A 124 9.99 5.60 -19.29
CA LEU A 124 11.10 5.12 -18.45
C LEU A 124 10.63 4.14 -17.37
N PHE A 125 9.46 4.36 -16.75
CA PHE A 125 8.89 3.42 -15.79
C PHE A 125 8.52 2.07 -16.42
N LEU A 126 7.90 2.09 -17.60
CA LEU A 126 7.56 0.88 -18.33
C LEU A 126 8.82 0.13 -18.80
N ARG A 127 9.84 0.86 -19.28
CA ARG A 127 11.14 0.29 -19.64
C ARG A 127 11.79 -0.39 -18.43
N LEU A 128 11.81 0.29 -17.29
CA LEU A 128 12.37 -0.22 -16.04
C LEU A 128 11.71 -1.55 -15.64
N TRP A 129 10.38 -1.61 -15.63
CA TRP A 129 9.67 -2.85 -15.30
C TRP A 129 9.85 -3.95 -16.34
N LYS A 130 9.96 -3.59 -17.62
CA LYS A 130 10.19 -4.57 -18.70
C LYS A 130 11.58 -5.20 -18.64
N GLU A 131 12.61 -4.39 -18.37
CA GLU A 131 14.02 -4.83 -18.42
C GLU A 131 14.50 -5.44 -17.10
N GLU A 132 13.95 -4.99 -15.96
CA GLU A 132 14.50 -5.27 -14.64
C GLU A 132 13.48 -5.94 -13.68
N GLU A 133 12.40 -6.54 -14.20
CA GLU A 133 11.32 -7.13 -13.38
C GLU A 133 11.86 -8.04 -12.27
N ASP A 134 12.68 -9.04 -12.64
CA ASP A 134 13.23 -10.02 -11.69
C ASP A 134 14.01 -9.33 -10.57
N TRP A 135 14.88 -8.39 -10.95
CA TRP A 135 15.68 -7.62 -9.99
C TRP A 135 14.79 -6.79 -9.05
N LEU A 136 13.74 -6.16 -9.59
CA LEU A 136 12.80 -5.34 -8.82
C LEU A 136 12.00 -6.20 -7.82
N LEU A 137 11.52 -7.37 -8.25
CA LEU A 137 10.75 -8.29 -7.40
C LEU A 137 11.59 -8.87 -6.26
N GLU A 138 12.86 -9.17 -6.51
CA GLU A 138 13.81 -9.67 -5.52
C GLU A 138 14.24 -8.57 -4.55
N THR A 139 14.59 -7.39 -5.07
CA THR A 139 15.30 -6.36 -4.30
C THR A 139 14.37 -5.39 -3.58
N LEU A 140 13.21 -5.04 -4.16
CA LEU A 140 12.40 -3.96 -3.59
C LEU A 140 11.63 -4.40 -2.33
N PRO A 141 11.52 -3.52 -1.32
CA PRO A 141 10.62 -3.74 -0.20
C PRO A 141 9.16 -3.86 -0.67
N THR A 142 8.36 -4.71 -0.04
CA THR A 142 6.96 -4.97 -0.44
C THR A 142 6.12 -3.70 -0.62
N ARG A 143 6.33 -2.68 0.23
CA ARG A 143 5.63 -1.39 0.13
C ARG A 143 5.87 -0.67 -1.22
N TRP A 144 7.04 -0.86 -1.82
CA TRP A 144 7.40 -0.25 -3.10
C TRP A 144 6.83 -1.05 -4.27
N LEU A 145 6.77 -2.38 -4.15
CA LEU A 145 6.05 -3.25 -5.08
C LEU A 145 4.55 -2.92 -5.11
N ILE A 146 3.94 -2.70 -3.93
CA ILE A 146 2.55 -2.22 -3.82
C ILE A 146 2.40 -0.84 -4.48
N SER A 147 3.37 0.06 -4.29
CA SER A 147 3.30 1.39 -4.92
C SER A 147 3.44 1.32 -6.44
N ALA A 148 4.24 0.37 -6.95
CA ALA A 148 4.40 0.14 -8.37
C ALA A 148 3.13 -0.42 -9.01
N VAL A 149 2.55 -1.48 -8.45
CA VAL A 149 1.31 -2.07 -8.99
C VAL A 149 0.17 -1.05 -9.05
N ILE A 150 0.08 -0.15 -8.06
CA ILE A 150 -0.92 0.94 -8.09
C ILE A 150 -0.63 1.96 -9.20
N THR A 151 0.64 2.21 -9.49
CA THR A 151 1.04 3.17 -10.54
C THR A 151 0.64 2.68 -11.94
N PHE A 152 0.66 1.36 -12.16
CA PHE A 152 0.16 0.76 -13.41
C PHE A 152 -1.34 0.98 -13.67
N ALA A 153 -2.14 1.40 -12.69
CA ALA A 153 -3.56 1.70 -12.90
C ALA A 153 -3.76 2.85 -13.90
N GLU A 154 -2.85 3.84 -13.88
CA GLU A 154 -2.88 4.98 -14.80
C GLU A 154 -1.93 4.79 -15.99
N HIS A 155 -0.85 4.01 -15.82
CA HIS A 155 0.26 3.94 -16.79
C HIS A 155 0.45 2.59 -17.48
N GLY A 156 -0.36 1.58 -17.15
CA GLY A 156 -0.33 0.28 -17.82
C GLY A 156 -0.69 0.39 -19.30
N GLN A 157 -0.02 -0.38 -20.16
CA GLN A 157 -0.22 -0.32 -21.61
C GLN A 157 -1.54 -1.00 -22.03
N SER A 158 -1.86 -2.17 -21.45
CA SER A 158 -3.12 -2.86 -21.72
C SER A 158 -4.22 -2.50 -20.72
N GLU A 159 -5.48 -2.68 -21.12
CA GLU A 159 -6.63 -2.54 -20.21
C GLU A 159 -6.60 -3.59 -19.09
N ALA A 160 -6.12 -4.81 -19.40
CA ALA A 160 -5.94 -5.86 -18.42
C ALA A 160 -4.97 -5.44 -17.30
N ASP A 161 -3.83 -4.83 -17.65
CA ASP A 161 -2.89 -4.29 -16.67
C ASP A 161 -3.53 -3.19 -15.83
N ARG A 162 -4.16 -2.19 -16.47
CA ARG A 162 -4.76 -1.06 -15.74
C ARG A 162 -5.89 -1.49 -14.80
N THR A 163 -6.76 -2.39 -15.26
CA THR A 163 -7.90 -2.89 -14.48
C THR A 163 -7.43 -3.73 -13.29
N LEU A 164 -6.49 -4.65 -13.51
CA LEU A 164 -5.93 -5.45 -12.44
C LEU A 164 -5.17 -4.59 -11.42
N ALA A 165 -4.37 -3.62 -11.89
CA ALA A 165 -3.71 -2.64 -11.04
C ALA A 165 -4.68 -1.81 -10.19
N ALA A 166 -5.78 -1.31 -10.78
CA ALA A 166 -6.80 -0.56 -10.06
C ALA A 166 -7.43 -1.39 -8.94
N ARG A 167 -7.76 -2.67 -9.22
CA ARG A 167 -8.30 -3.61 -8.23
C ARG A 167 -7.31 -3.91 -7.11
N MET A 168 -6.03 -4.13 -7.45
CA MET A 168 -4.97 -4.27 -6.45
C MET A 168 -4.82 -3.02 -5.58
N GLY A 169 -4.96 -1.83 -6.17
CA GLY A 169 -4.91 -0.57 -5.44
C GLY A 169 -6.06 -0.39 -4.45
N MET A 170 -7.29 -0.73 -4.85
CA MET A 170 -8.44 -0.76 -3.94
C MET A 170 -8.24 -1.77 -2.82
N PHE A 171 -7.82 -2.99 -3.17
CA PHE A 171 -7.57 -4.09 -2.24
C PHE A 171 -6.57 -3.70 -1.14
N PHE A 172 -5.38 -3.22 -1.51
CA PHE A 172 -4.37 -2.80 -0.53
C PHE A 172 -4.79 -1.56 0.27
N SER A 173 -5.55 -0.64 -0.34
CA SER A 173 -6.05 0.56 0.36
C SER A 173 -7.07 0.20 1.44
N LEU A 174 -8.01 -0.69 1.14
CA LEU A 174 -9.00 -1.18 2.10
C LEU A 174 -8.33 -1.99 3.22
N MET A 175 -7.43 -2.91 2.87
CA MET A 175 -6.66 -3.66 3.87
C MET A 175 -5.88 -2.72 4.79
N LYS A 176 -5.24 -1.67 4.24
CA LYS A 176 -4.51 -0.69 5.05
C LYS A 176 -5.42 0.06 6.02
N ILE A 177 -6.59 0.52 5.59
CA ILE A 177 -7.55 1.21 6.47
C ILE A 177 -8.02 0.28 7.58
N TYR A 178 -8.36 -0.95 7.23
CA TYR A 178 -8.79 -1.96 8.20
C TYR A 178 -7.70 -2.32 9.21
N GLU A 179 -6.48 -2.63 8.77
CA GLU A 179 -5.38 -2.97 9.68
C GLU A 179 -4.98 -1.78 10.56
N ALA A 180 -5.09 -0.54 10.05
CA ALA A 180 -4.83 0.68 10.82
C ALA A 180 -5.88 0.91 11.92
N GLU A 181 -7.17 0.71 11.62
CA GLU A 181 -8.23 0.76 12.64
C GLU A 181 -8.02 -0.36 13.67
N ARG A 182 -7.67 -1.57 13.22
CA ARG A 182 -7.41 -2.70 14.11
C ARG A 182 -6.26 -2.44 15.09
N CYS A 183 -5.28 -1.58 14.77
CA CYS A 183 -4.22 -1.22 15.72
C CYS A 183 -4.76 -0.63 17.04
N PHE A 184 -5.96 -0.06 17.03
CA PHE A 184 -6.62 0.46 18.24
C PHE A 184 -7.24 -0.63 19.12
N SER A 185 -7.23 -1.90 18.70
CA SER A 185 -7.76 -3.02 19.49
C SER A 185 -6.83 -3.44 20.65
N GLY A 186 -5.59 -2.93 20.69
CA GLY A 186 -4.56 -3.34 21.66
C GLY A 186 -3.96 -4.74 21.40
N LEU A 187 -4.32 -5.40 20.30
CA LEU A 187 -3.78 -6.72 19.94
C LEU A 187 -2.72 -6.59 18.84
N PRO A 188 -1.60 -7.34 18.93
CA PRO A 188 -0.61 -7.34 17.87
C PRO A 188 -1.21 -7.91 16.56
N PRO A 189 -0.63 -7.58 15.39
CA PRO A 189 -1.16 -8.01 14.08
C PRO A 189 -1.35 -9.52 13.94
N GLN A 190 -0.48 -10.32 14.54
CA GLN A 190 -0.50 -11.79 14.50
C GLN A 190 -1.62 -12.40 15.35
N LYS A 191 -2.20 -11.63 16.29
CA LYS A 191 -3.18 -12.17 17.24
C LYS A 191 -4.59 -12.13 16.64
N ALA A 192 -5.14 -13.30 16.32
CA ALA A 192 -6.56 -13.41 15.97
C ALA A 192 -7.49 -13.03 17.14
N PHE A 193 -8.66 -12.47 16.82
CA PHE A 193 -9.74 -12.29 17.79
C PHE A 193 -10.29 -13.65 18.22
N LYS A 194 -10.88 -13.70 19.42
CA LYS A 194 -11.57 -14.90 19.89
C LYS A 194 -12.88 -15.07 19.11
N VAL A 195 -13.21 -16.32 18.78
CA VAL A 195 -14.52 -16.65 18.16
C VAL A 195 -15.64 -16.56 19.19
N LYS A 196 -15.33 -16.78 20.47
CA LYS A 196 -16.28 -16.70 21.58
C LYS A 196 -16.73 -15.25 21.80
N ASP A 197 -18.00 -15.08 22.17
CA ASP A 197 -18.62 -13.79 22.54
C ASP A 197 -18.57 -12.75 21.41
N ARG A 198 -18.64 -13.24 20.16
CA ARG A 198 -18.74 -12.42 18.95
C ARG A 198 -19.96 -11.50 19.04
N ASN A 199 -19.76 -10.22 18.72
CA ASN A 199 -20.87 -9.29 18.52
C ASN A 199 -21.71 -9.73 17.30
N THR A 200 -23.01 -9.93 17.51
CA THR A 200 -23.99 -10.35 16.50
C THR A 200 -24.82 -9.20 15.93
N SER A 201 -24.44 -7.94 16.20
CA SER A 201 -25.04 -6.78 15.53
C SER A 201 -24.92 -6.92 14.01
N PRO A 202 -25.92 -6.50 13.23
CA PRO A 202 -25.85 -6.50 11.78
C PRO A 202 -24.64 -5.71 11.26
N LEU A 203 -24.09 -6.15 10.13
CA LEU A 203 -23.08 -5.36 9.44
C LEU A 203 -23.70 -4.05 8.92
N PRO A 204 -22.88 -2.98 8.78
CA PRO A 204 -23.34 -1.72 8.19
C PRO A 204 -23.98 -1.91 6.80
N MET A 205 -24.82 -0.94 6.39
CA MET A 205 -25.49 -0.93 5.09
C MET A 205 -26.42 -2.14 4.83
N GLY A 206 -26.92 -2.79 5.89
CA GLY A 206 -27.81 -3.95 5.77
C GLY A 206 -27.15 -5.19 5.18
N MET A 207 -25.81 -5.24 5.17
CA MET A 207 -25.10 -6.41 4.68
C MET A 207 -25.36 -7.61 5.59
N LYS A 208 -25.60 -8.77 4.97
CA LYS A 208 -25.66 -10.04 5.72
C LYS A 208 -24.30 -10.34 6.31
N ASP A 209 -24.35 -10.98 7.46
CA ASP A 209 -23.14 -11.34 8.17
C ASP A 209 -22.23 -12.27 7.35
N PHE A 210 -20.92 -12.08 7.48
CA PHE A 210 -19.93 -12.98 6.93
C PHE A 210 -19.65 -14.13 7.91
N SER A 211 -19.90 -15.36 7.47
CA SER A 211 -19.54 -16.54 8.25
C SER A 211 -18.02 -16.72 8.26
N VAL A 212 -17.36 -16.37 9.36
CA VAL A 212 -15.92 -16.63 9.51
C VAL A 212 -15.58 -18.12 9.38
N LEU A 213 -16.52 -19.01 9.73
CA LEU A 213 -16.30 -20.46 9.74
C LEU A 213 -16.55 -21.11 8.38
N GLN A 214 -17.54 -20.64 7.61
CA GLN A 214 -18.01 -21.30 6.39
C GLN A 214 -18.01 -20.38 5.15
N GLY A 215 -17.77 -19.09 5.33
CA GLY A 215 -17.74 -18.12 4.24
C GLY A 215 -16.48 -18.27 3.39
N ASP A 216 -16.62 -17.88 2.13
CA ASP A 216 -15.66 -18.05 1.03
C ASP A 216 -15.30 -16.72 0.36
N LEU A 217 -15.61 -15.60 1.02
CA LEU A 217 -15.40 -14.25 0.48
C LEU A 217 -13.92 -14.02 0.13
N GLU A 218 -12.98 -14.62 0.86
CA GLU A 218 -11.55 -14.54 0.54
C GLU A 218 -11.23 -15.19 -0.81
N ALA A 219 -11.86 -16.32 -1.15
CA ALA A 219 -11.68 -16.96 -2.44
C ALA A 219 -12.25 -16.09 -3.56
N HIS A 220 -13.45 -15.52 -3.36
CA HIS A 220 -14.07 -14.59 -4.30
C HIS A 220 -13.31 -13.27 -4.47
N LEU A 221 -12.51 -12.87 -3.48
CA LEU A 221 -11.65 -11.70 -3.54
C LEU A 221 -10.30 -12.01 -4.23
N LEU A 222 -9.62 -13.08 -3.82
CA LEU A 222 -8.23 -13.36 -4.20
C LEU A 222 -8.11 -14.19 -5.49
N ALA A 223 -8.98 -15.18 -5.71
CA ALA A 223 -8.87 -16.06 -6.87
C ALA A 223 -9.04 -15.31 -8.21
N PRO A 224 -9.95 -14.32 -8.35
CA PRO A 224 -10.02 -13.52 -9.56
C PRO A 224 -8.74 -12.71 -9.80
N LEU A 225 -8.09 -12.17 -8.77
CA LEU A 225 -6.82 -11.44 -8.91
C LEU A 225 -5.72 -12.36 -9.45
N TRP A 226 -5.63 -13.58 -8.92
CA TRP A 226 -4.68 -14.60 -9.36
C TRP A 226 -4.93 -15.06 -10.80
N ARG A 227 -6.20 -15.30 -11.16
CA ARG A 227 -6.61 -15.68 -12.51
C ARG A 227 -6.26 -14.57 -13.51
N ASP A 228 -6.66 -13.34 -13.22
CA ASP A 228 -6.53 -12.21 -14.13
C ASP A 228 -5.06 -11.77 -14.28
N ALA A 229 -4.20 -12.06 -13.30
CA ALA A 229 -2.75 -11.92 -13.44
C ALA A 229 -2.17 -12.75 -14.60
N GLY A 230 -2.82 -13.85 -15.01
CA GLY A 230 -2.42 -14.61 -16.20
C GLY A 230 -2.72 -13.91 -17.53
N GLN A 231 -3.49 -12.81 -17.52
CA GLN A 231 -3.90 -12.05 -18.71
C GLN A 231 -3.32 -10.63 -18.73
N ALA A 232 -2.51 -10.26 -17.74
CA ALA A 232 -1.92 -8.94 -17.57
C ALA A 232 -0.41 -9.00 -17.90
N PRO A 233 0.00 -8.71 -19.14
CA PRO A 233 1.37 -8.97 -19.61
C PRO A 233 2.44 -8.14 -18.88
N ALA A 234 2.11 -6.94 -18.39
CA ALA A 234 3.10 -6.07 -17.76
C ALA A 234 3.16 -6.21 -16.24
N ILE A 235 2.10 -6.71 -15.59
CA ILE A 235 2.01 -6.75 -14.12
C ILE A 235 1.66 -8.11 -13.54
N GLY A 236 1.44 -9.13 -14.38
CA GLY A 236 1.01 -10.45 -13.94
C GLY A 236 1.93 -11.06 -12.89
N ASN A 237 3.24 -11.03 -13.13
CA ASN A 237 4.24 -11.55 -12.21
C ASN A 237 4.29 -10.74 -10.91
N LEU A 238 4.31 -9.41 -11.01
CA LEU A 238 4.23 -8.51 -9.85
C LEU A 238 3.01 -8.81 -8.96
N VAL A 239 1.84 -9.01 -9.56
CA VAL A 239 0.60 -9.32 -8.82
C VAL A 239 0.69 -10.68 -8.14
N ARG A 240 1.16 -11.73 -8.84
CA ARG A 240 1.34 -13.07 -8.25
C ARG A 240 2.31 -13.03 -7.08
N HIS A 241 3.45 -12.36 -7.25
CA HIS A 241 4.45 -12.18 -6.20
C HIS A 241 3.87 -11.46 -4.96
N LEU A 242 3.06 -10.43 -5.16
CA LEU A 242 2.38 -9.74 -4.06
C LEU A 242 1.35 -10.62 -3.35
N LEU A 243 0.61 -11.46 -4.09
CA LEU A 243 -0.36 -12.41 -3.52
C LEU A 243 0.35 -13.55 -2.77
N GLU A 244 1.52 -13.99 -3.23
CA GLU A 244 2.36 -14.95 -2.51
C GLU A 244 2.88 -14.35 -1.21
N ARG A 245 3.41 -13.11 -1.25
CA ARG A 245 3.81 -12.40 -0.03
C ARG A 245 2.66 -12.24 0.94
N LEU A 246 1.46 -11.88 0.45
CA LEU A 246 0.23 -11.81 1.25
C LEU A 246 -0.07 -13.15 1.95
N ASN A 247 0.07 -14.27 1.23
CA ASN A 247 -0.17 -15.61 1.76
C ASN A 247 0.87 -16.00 2.84
N THR A 248 2.12 -15.57 2.69
CA THR A 248 3.19 -15.86 3.67
C THR A 248 3.21 -14.91 4.87
N ASP A 249 2.62 -13.73 4.77
CA ASP A 249 2.57 -12.76 5.85
C ASP A 249 1.71 -13.28 7.02
N ASP A 250 2.22 -13.15 8.24
CA ASP A 250 1.60 -13.69 9.45
C ASP A 250 0.68 -12.70 10.16
N GLY A 251 0.66 -11.44 9.71
CA GLY A 251 -0.03 -10.32 10.34
C GLY A 251 -1.29 -9.88 9.60
N THR A 252 -1.64 -10.47 8.46
CA THR A 252 -2.82 -10.07 7.68
C THR A 252 -4.13 -10.59 8.26
N VAL A 253 -5.23 -9.92 7.91
CA VAL A 253 -6.59 -10.42 8.14
C VAL A 253 -6.79 -11.87 7.64
N PHE A 254 -6.20 -12.23 6.51
CA PHE A 254 -6.33 -13.57 5.92
C PHE A 254 -5.69 -14.64 6.82
N ARG A 255 -4.48 -14.38 7.33
CA ARG A 255 -3.83 -15.27 8.30
C ARG A 255 -4.70 -15.43 9.56
N ARG A 256 -5.24 -14.33 10.07
CA ARG A 256 -6.07 -14.37 11.28
C ARG A 256 -7.38 -15.13 11.07
N LEU A 257 -8.06 -14.96 9.94
CA LEU A 257 -9.28 -15.71 9.60
C LEU A 257 -8.99 -17.22 9.52
N ALA A 258 -7.87 -17.61 8.90
CA ALA A 258 -7.45 -19.01 8.88
C ALA A 258 -7.19 -19.57 10.31
N LEU A 259 -6.52 -18.80 11.18
CA LEU A 259 -6.32 -19.19 12.58
C LEU A 259 -7.64 -19.36 13.35
N MET A 260 -8.61 -18.47 13.12
CA MET A 260 -9.94 -18.56 13.74
C MET A 260 -10.70 -19.82 13.30
N ARG A 261 -10.69 -20.15 12.00
CA ARG A 261 -11.27 -21.38 11.45
C ARG A 261 -10.64 -22.62 12.09
N ASN A 262 -9.32 -22.70 12.09
CA ASN A 262 -8.58 -23.82 12.68
C ASN A 262 -8.87 -24.01 14.17
N ALA A 263 -9.00 -22.92 14.93
CA ALA A 263 -9.35 -22.98 16.35
C ALA A 263 -10.78 -23.52 16.55
N ALA A 264 -11.75 -23.07 15.75
CA ALA A 264 -13.13 -23.52 15.84
C ALA A 264 -13.29 -25.01 15.47
N GLU A 265 -12.59 -25.48 14.43
CA GLU A 265 -12.58 -26.88 14.05
C GLU A 265 -12.03 -27.79 15.15
N LYS A 266 -10.94 -27.39 15.81
CA LYS A 266 -10.36 -28.13 16.95
C LYS A 266 -11.34 -28.22 18.12
N SER A 267 -11.99 -27.10 18.47
CA SER A 267 -13.01 -27.08 19.53
C SER A 267 -14.23 -27.95 19.20
N ARG A 268 -14.59 -28.10 17.93
CA ARG A 268 -15.67 -29.00 17.50
C ARG A 268 -15.26 -30.47 17.61
N LYS A 269 -14.04 -30.82 17.19
CA LYS A 269 -13.52 -32.20 17.25
C LYS A 269 -13.28 -32.69 18.68
N GLY A 270 -12.86 -31.84 19.61
CA GLY A 270 -12.65 -32.21 21.02
C GLY A 270 -13.93 -32.31 21.87
N LYS A 271 -15.11 -32.04 21.29
CA LYS A 271 -16.43 -32.22 21.93
C LYS A 271 -17.16 -33.49 21.48
N VAL A 272 -16.58 -34.21 20.51
CA VAL A 272 -17.03 -35.53 20.03
C VAL A 272 -16.13 -36.57 20.68
#